data_AF-A0A0C1Y2G7-F1
#
_entry.id   AF-A0A0C1Y2G7-F1
#
_cell.length_a   1.000
_cell.length_b   1.000
_cell.length_c   1.000
_cell.angle_alpha   90.00
_cell.angle_beta   90.00
_cell.angle_gamma   90.00
#
_symmetry.space_group_name_H-M   'P 1'
#
loop_
_entity.id
_entity.type
_entity.pdbx_description
1 polymer ?
#
loop_
_entity_poly.entity_id
_entity_poly.type
_entity_poly.pdbx_seq_one_letter_code
_entity_poly.pdbx_strand_id
1 'polypeptide(L)'
;MKQRTSDEIIHAADDIDWMVNEYYEQCKSKHIQRILEIGGWELGYLPEEYWNEAGVRELIENWPAEADDPPPFIPGPENTSDVVALTEIIGQYDLSGDPEFPQASEHEYFAVLALELVGWFVHHAQQPPDLNRAGWCAIEAMDALCYAERLQQVAGLLDELSSERNKLSVLKGDIESASNEKAKEKISLQAAKAARKRHEETDSMRQEVIDYWEQHINPKLSAEKAALGMAGAFPLSHRTVRDYIAAHKKTLKVR
;
A
#
# COMPACT_ATOMS: atom_id res chain seq x y z
N MET A 1 -5.38 -12.39 -23.07
CA MET A 1 -5.84 -12.97 -24.36
C MET A 1 -5.97 -14.49 -24.41
N LYS A 2 -4.94 -15.34 -24.25
CA LYS A 2 -5.06 -16.84 -24.45
C LYS A 2 -6.11 -17.56 -23.58
N GLN A 3 -6.63 -16.90 -22.55
CA GLN A 3 -7.64 -17.44 -21.64
C GLN A 3 -9.02 -16.82 -21.84
N ARG A 4 -9.17 -15.85 -22.75
CA ARG A 4 -10.43 -15.17 -23.02
C ARG A 4 -11.22 -15.91 -24.10
N THR A 5 -12.53 -15.98 -23.92
CA THR A 5 -13.48 -16.53 -24.89
C THR A 5 -13.78 -15.51 -25.99
N SER A 6 -14.33 -15.95 -27.11
CA SER A 6 -14.74 -15.03 -28.18
C SER A 6 -15.81 -14.05 -27.72
N ASP A 7 -16.78 -14.53 -26.92
CA ASP A 7 -17.89 -13.69 -26.43
C ASP A 7 -17.37 -12.58 -25.51
N GLU A 8 -16.42 -12.91 -24.61
CA GLU A 8 -15.73 -11.93 -23.77
C GLU A 8 -14.98 -10.87 -24.60
N ILE A 9 -14.35 -11.27 -25.71
CA ILE A 9 -13.62 -10.33 -26.59
C ILE A 9 -14.59 -9.42 -27.35
N ILE A 10 -15.73 -9.95 -27.79
CA ILE A 10 -16.77 -9.16 -28.48
C ILE A 10 -17.37 -8.13 -27.52
N HIS A 11 -17.71 -8.55 -26.30
CA HIS A 11 -18.21 -7.63 -25.28
C HIS A 11 -17.22 -6.55 -24.92
N ALA A 12 -15.95 -6.90 -24.75
CA ALA A 12 -14.90 -5.90 -24.53
C ALA A 12 -14.79 -4.90 -25.69
N ALA A 13 -15.02 -5.32 -26.95
CA ALA A 13 -15.03 -4.41 -28.09
C ALA A 13 -16.22 -3.44 -28.05
N ASP A 14 -17.42 -3.95 -27.76
CA ASP A 14 -18.62 -3.12 -27.60
C ASP A 14 -18.44 -2.08 -26.46
N ASP A 15 -17.79 -2.48 -25.36
CA ASP A 15 -17.47 -1.58 -24.25
C ASP A 15 -16.42 -0.53 -24.63
N ILE A 16 -15.40 -0.89 -25.42
CA ILE A 16 -14.40 0.06 -25.95
C ILE A 16 -15.08 1.11 -26.80
N ASP A 17 -15.90 0.70 -27.76
CA ASP A 17 -16.68 1.60 -28.61
C ASP A 17 -17.54 2.55 -27.77
N TRP A 18 -18.22 2.02 -26.74
CA TRP A 18 -19.00 2.85 -25.83
C TRP A 18 -18.13 3.85 -25.06
N MET A 19 -17.02 3.41 -24.47
CA MET A 19 -16.10 4.27 -23.69
C MET A 19 -15.49 5.38 -24.55
N VAL A 20 -15.07 5.05 -25.78
CA VAL A 20 -14.51 6.02 -26.73
C VAL A 20 -15.55 7.07 -27.12
N ASN A 21 -16.79 6.66 -27.41
CA ASN A 21 -17.87 7.60 -27.69
C ASN A 21 -18.23 8.48 -26.49
N GLU A 22 -18.25 7.90 -25.29
CA GLU A 22 -18.46 8.62 -24.04
C GLU A 22 -17.36 9.67 -23.79
N TYR A 23 -16.10 9.36 -24.09
CA TYR A 23 -15.00 10.33 -24.06
C TYR A 23 -15.26 11.54 -24.97
N TYR A 24 -15.65 11.30 -26.23
CA TYR A 24 -15.96 12.39 -27.16
C TYR A 24 -17.14 13.25 -26.67
N GLU A 25 -18.19 12.63 -26.16
CA GLU A 25 -19.34 13.35 -25.58
C GLU A 25 -18.96 14.13 -24.32
N GLN A 26 -18.07 13.61 -23.47
CA GLN A 26 -17.55 14.36 -22.32
C GLN A 26 -16.71 15.56 -22.74
N CYS A 27 -15.85 15.42 -23.75
CA CYS A 27 -15.06 16.53 -24.30
C CYS A 27 -15.97 17.63 -24.87
N LYS A 28 -16.98 17.24 -25.65
CA LYS A 28 -17.99 18.16 -26.19
C LYS A 28 -18.76 18.87 -25.07
N SER A 29 -19.24 18.11 -24.09
CA SER A 29 -20.02 18.65 -22.96
C SER A 29 -19.20 19.62 -22.10
N LYS A 30 -17.93 19.29 -21.80
CA LYS A 30 -16.99 20.18 -21.09
C LYS A 30 -16.74 21.47 -21.87
N HIS A 31 -16.62 21.39 -23.19
CA HIS A 31 -16.42 22.55 -24.03
C HIS A 31 -17.66 23.46 -24.05
N ILE A 32 -18.85 22.88 -24.20
CA ILE A 32 -20.13 23.63 -24.13
C ILE A 32 -20.27 24.32 -22.78
N GLN A 33 -20.03 23.59 -21.68
CA GLN A 33 -20.09 24.15 -20.33
C GLN A 33 -19.13 25.33 -20.17
N ARG A 34 -17.89 25.19 -20.67
CA ARG A 34 -16.90 26.28 -20.67
C ARG A 34 -17.44 27.52 -21.38
N ILE A 35 -17.96 27.38 -22.60
CA ILE A 35 -18.50 28.51 -23.37
C ILE A 35 -19.62 29.22 -22.59
N LEU A 36 -20.51 28.47 -21.95
CA LEU A 36 -21.64 29.05 -21.22
C LEU A 36 -21.22 29.75 -19.91
N GLU A 37 -20.19 29.24 -19.24
CA GLU A 37 -19.73 29.78 -17.94
C GLU A 37 -18.84 31.01 -18.08
N ILE A 38 -17.88 30.99 -19.02
CA ILE A 38 -16.86 32.03 -19.15
C ILE A 38 -16.97 32.84 -20.45
N GLY A 39 -17.95 32.50 -21.31
CA GLY A 39 -18.09 33.05 -22.64
C GLY A 39 -17.17 32.36 -23.66
N GLY A 40 -17.44 32.63 -24.94
CA GLY A 40 -16.67 32.13 -26.07
C GLY A 40 -16.91 33.01 -27.30
N TRP A 41 -15.95 33.02 -28.21
CA TRP A 41 -16.14 33.72 -29.50
C TRP A 41 -17.19 33.01 -30.35
N GLU A 42 -17.36 31.71 -30.13
CA GLU A 42 -18.36 30.83 -30.73
C GLU A 42 -19.80 31.35 -30.53
N LEU A 43 -20.08 31.99 -29.37
CA LEU A 43 -21.40 32.57 -29.08
C LEU A 43 -21.77 33.72 -30.04
N GLY A 44 -20.80 34.33 -30.73
CA GLY A 44 -21.05 35.35 -31.73
C GLY A 44 -21.82 34.83 -32.95
N TYR A 45 -21.81 33.51 -33.18
CA TYR A 45 -22.55 32.85 -34.25
C TYR A 45 -23.98 32.45 -33.83
N LEU A 46 -24.35 32.71 -32.57
CA LEU A 46 -25.62 32.27 -32.00
C LEU A 46 -26.39 33.46 -31.41
N PRO A 47 -27.69 33.63 -31.72
CA PRO A 47 -28.50 34.66 -31.08
C PRO A 47 -28.56 34.45 -29.55
N GLU A 48 -28.61 35.55 -28.77
CA GLU A 48 -28.57 35.49 -27.29
C GLU A 48 -29.65 34.59 -26.67
N GLU A 49 -30.81 34.48 -27.31
CA GLU A 49 -31.91 33.60 -26.87
C GLU A 49 -31.57 32.10 -26.93
N TYR A 50 -30.54 31.73 -27.71
CA TYR A 50 -30.04 30.36 -27.83
C TYR A 50 -28.75 30.12 -27.05
N TRP A 51 -28.29 31.06 -26.21
CA TRP A 51 -27.13 30.89 -25.33
C TRP A 51 -27.42 29.93 -24.16
N ASN A 52 -27.67 28.68 -24.52
CA ASN A 52 -27.94 27.56 -23.64
C ASN A 52 -27.28 26.30 -24.23
N GLU A 53 -27.28 25.21 -23.46
CA GLU A 53 -26.57 23.98 -23.84
C GLU A 53 -27.03 23.43 -25.21
N ALA A 54 -28.34 23.42 -25.47
CA ALA A 54 -28.88 22.90 -26.72
C ALA A 54 -28.45 23.74 -27.93
N GLY A 55 -28.52 25.06 -27.83
CA GLY A 55 -28.12 25.96 -28.92
C GLY A 55 -26.63 25.90 -29.22
N VAL A 56 -25.77 25.85 -28.19
CA VAL A 56 -24.32 25.73 -28.38
C VAL A 56 -23.95 24.35 -28.94
N ARG A 57 -24.63 23.28 -28.49
CA ARG A 57 -24.44 21.92 -29.05
C ARG A 57 -24.81 21.88 -30.52
N GLU A 58 -25.97 22.41 -30.90
CA GLU A 58 -26.42 22.47 -32.29
C GLU A 58 -25.45 23.25 -33.18
N LEU A 59 -24.92 24.38 -32.67
CA LEU A 59 -23.91 25.18 -33.36
C LEU A 59 -22.61 24.39 -33.60
N ILE A 60 -22.11 23.67 -32.59
CA ILE A 60 -20.87 22.88 -32.71
C ILE A 60 -21.06 21.73 -33.70
N GLU A 61 -22.19 21.03 -33.64
CA GLU A 61 -22.48 19.89 -34.52
C GLU A 61 -22.77 20.32 -35.96
N ASN A 62 -23.24 21.54 -36.16
CA ASN A 62 -23.58 22.10 -37.47
C ASN A 62 -22.86 23.43 -37.70
N TRP A 63 -21.53 23.42 -37.54
CA TRP A 63 -20.72 24.62 -37.69
C TRP A 63 -21.00 25.32 -39.03
N PRO A 64 -21.32 26.64 -39.06
CA PRO A 64 -21.71 27.31 -40.30
C PRO A 64 -20.60 27.25 -41.34
N ALA A 65 -20.93 26.83 -42.56
CA ALA A 65 -19.95 26.73 -43.65
C ALA A 65 -19.43 28.11 -44.10
N GLU A 66 -20.23 29.15 -43.88
CA GLU A 66 -19.92 30.55 -44.17
C GLU A 66 -19.23 31.27 -43.01
N ALA A 67 -18.92 30.58 -41.90
CA ALA A 67 -18.19 31.20 -40.79
C ALA A 67 -16.78 31.62 -41.22
N ASP A 68 -16.38 32.84 -40.85
CA ASP A 68 -15.03 33.34 -41.09
C ASP A 68 -13.98 32.57 -40.27
N ASP A 69 -14.38 32.02 -39.11
CA ASP A 69 -13.54 31.24 -38.22
C ASP A 69 -13.77 29.72 -38.37
N PRO A 70 -12.71 28.89 -38.24
CA PRO A 70 -12.84 27.43 -38.31
C PRO A 70 -13.64 26.88 -37.12
N PRO A 71 -14.21 25.67 -37.23
CA PRO A 71 -14.88 25.02 -36.10
C PRO A 71 -13.92 24.89 -34.90
N PRO A 72 -14.43 25.02 -33.66
CA PRO A 72 -13.61 24.88 -32.48
C PRO A 72 -12.97 23.48 -32.44
N PHE A 73 -11.71 23.42 -32.04
CA PHE A 73 -11.03 22.14 -31.87
C PHE A 73 -11.56 21.44 -30.61
N ILE A 74 -12.39 20.43 -30.83
CA ILE A 74 -12.95 19.56 -29.79
C ILE A 74 -12.53 18.13 -30.12
N PRO A 75 -11.93 17.38 -29.18
CA PRO A 75 -11.60 15.98 -29.40
C PRO A 75 -12.81 15.20 -29.91
N GLY A 76 -12.64 14.55 -31.06
CA GLY A 76 -13.65 13.78 -31.78
C GLY A 76 -13.00 12.72 -32.67
N PRO A 77 -13.80 11.83 -33.28
CA PRO A 77 -13.30 10.70 -34.08
C PRO A 77 -12.47 11.13 -35.30
N GLU A 78 -12.63 12.37 -35.76
CA GLU A 78 -11.89 12.93 -36.89
C GLU A 78 -10.49 13.45 -36.54
N ASN A 79 -10.20 13.68 -35.26
CA ASN A 79 -8.96 14.35 -34.82
C ASN A 79 -8.26 13.68 -33.62
N THR A 80 -8.87 12.66 -33.02
CA THR A 80 -8.36 11.91 -31.89
C THR A 80 -8.48 10.43 -32.20
N SER A 81 -7.37 9.70 -32.07
CA SER A 81 -7.35 8.23 -32.22
C SER A 81 -8.08 7.55 -31.07
N ASP A 82 -8.65 6.38 -31.31
CA ASP A 82 -9.38 5.62 -30.31
C ASP A 82 -8.45 5.16 -29.18
N VAL A 83 -7.17 4.94 -29.46
CA VAL A 83 -6.14 4.65 -28.45
C VAL A 83 -6.02 5.79 -27.44
N VAL A 84 -6.02 7.04 -27.90
CA VAL A 84 -5.93 8.22 -27.04
C VAL A 84 -7.23 8.42 -26.26
N ALA A 85 -8.38 8.32 -26.93
CA ALA A 85 -9.69 8.43 -26.29
C ALA A 85 -9.85 7.38 -25.17
N LEU A 86 -9.54 6.11 -25.46
CA LEU A 86 -9.60 5.03 -24.48
C LEU A 86 -8.62 5.26 -23.33
N THR A 87 -7.41 5.75 -23.60
CA THR A 87 -6.39 6.07 -22.57
C THR A 87 -6.90 7.09 -21.54
N GLU A 88 -7.63 8.11 -21.98
CA GLU A 88 -8.12 9.18 -21.11
C GLU A 88 -9.35 8.76 -20.28
N ILE A 89 -10.16 7.82 -20.78
CA ILE A 89 -11.44 7.48 -20.17
C ILE A 89 -11.44 6.16 -19.39
N ILE A 90 -10.65 5.16 -19.79
CA ILE A 90 -10.76 3.79 -19.26
C ILE A 90 -10.54 3.72 -17.74
N GLY A 91 -9.67 4.56 -17.20
CA GLY A 91 -9.39 4.62 -15.76
C GLY A 91 -10.54 5.16 -14.89
N GLN A 92 -11.64 5.60 -15.50
CA GLN A 92 -12.85 6.04 -14.79
C GLN A 92 -13.80 4.88 -14.45
N TYR A 93 -13.56 3.69 -15.01
CA TYR A 93 -14.45 2.53 -14.87
C TYR A 93 -13.82 1.43 -14.01
N ASP A 94 -14.67 0.71 -13.27
CA ASP A 94 -14.27 -0.51 -12.58
C ASP A 94 -14.37 -1.71 -13.52
N LEU A 95 -13.27 -1.99 -14.22
CA LEU A 95 -13.16 -3.11 -15.16
C LEU A 95 -13.19 -4.49 -14.45
N SER A 96 -12.86 -4.54 -13.16
CA SER A 96 -12.72 -5.81 -12.44
C SER A 96 -14.07 -6.42 -12.06
N GLY A 97 -15.09 -5.57 -11.94
CA GLY A 97 -16.46 -5.93 -11.57
C GLY A 97 -17.37 -6.28 -12.75
N ASP A 98 -16.85 -6.23 -13.97
CA ASP A 98 -17.60 -6.54 -15.17
C ASP A 98 -17.98 -8.04 -15.23
N PRO A 99 -19.28 -8.40 -15.24
CA PRO A 99 -19.72 -9.79 -15.30
C PRO A 99 -19.49 -10.44 -16.67
N GLU A 100 -19.39 -9.62 -17.72
CA GLU A 100 -19.32 -9.98 -19.13
C GLU A 100 -17.87 -10.06 -19.61
N PHE A 101 -16.98 -9.31 -18.95
CA PHE A 101 -15.53 -9.46 -19.06
C PHE A 101 -14.85 -9.57 -17.67
N PRO A 102 -14.99 -10.73 -16.99
CA PRO A 102 -14.62 -10.85 -15.58
C PRO A 102 -13.11 -10.69 -15.34
N GLN A 103 -12.77 -9.99 -14.25
CA GLN A 103 -11.37 -9.71 -13.88
C GLN A 103 -10.59 -9.03 -15.01
N ALA A 104 -11.27 -8.26 -15.86
CA ALA A 104 -10.59 -7.54 -16.90
C ALA A 104 -9.67 -6.46 -16.34
N SER A 105 -8.69 -6.11 -17.15
CA SER A 105 -7.68 -5.14 -16.83
C SER A 105 -7.44 -4.25 -18.03
N GLU A 106 -6.98 -3.02 -17.81
CA GLU A 106 -6.83 -2.03 -18.89
C GLU A 106 -6.02 -2.56 -20.07
N HIS A 107 -4.93 -3.29 -19.82
CA HIS A 107 -4.09 -3.84 -20.88
C HIS A 107 -4.82 -4.85 -21.78
N GLU A 108 -5.85 -5.54 -21.27
CA GLU A 108 -6.66 -6.45 -22.08
C GLU A 108 -7.60 -5.69 -23.02
N TYR A 109 -8.18 -4.57 -22.56
CA TYR A 109 -8.99 -3.68 -23.40
C TYR A 109 -8.16 -3.11 -24.56
N PHE A 110 -6.95 -2.63 -24.30
CA PHE A 110 -6.05 -2.17 -25.40
C PHE A 110 -5.63 -3.28 -26.35
N ALA A 111 -5.48 -4.51 -25.85
CA ALA A 111 -5.23 -5.66 -26.71
C ALA A 111 -6.44 -6.00 -27.59
N VAL A 112 -7.68 -5.82 -27.08
CA VAL A 112 -8.91 -6.00 -27.85
C VAL A 112 -9.05 -4.91 -28.90
N LEU A 113 -8.83 -3.64 -28.55
CA LEU A 113 -8.80 -2.52 -29.51
C LEU A 113 -7.81 -2.78 -30.65
N ALA A 114 -6.60 -3.28 -30.34
CA ALA A 114 -5.64 -3.64 -31.37
C ALA A 114 -6.16 -4.72 -32.33
N LEU A 115 -6.88 -5.73 -31.83
CA LEU A 115 -7.51 -6.76 -32.66
C LEU A 115 -8.65 -6.19 -33.52
N GLU A 116 -9.43 -5.29 -32.96
CA GLU A 116 -10.56 -4.65 -33.63
C GLU A 116 -10.08 -3.78 -34.81
N LEU A 117 -9.07 -2.94 -34.60
CA LEU A 117 -8.47 -2.11 -35.66
C LEU A 117 -7.94 -2.96 -36.83
N VAL A 118 -7.32 -4.11 -36.53
CA VAL A 118 -6.89 -5.09 -37.55
C VAL A 118 -8.09 -5.76 -38.22
N GLY A 119 -9.09 -6.17 -37.45
CA GLY A 119 -10.30 -6.84 -37.94
C GLY A 119 -11.12 -5.94 -38.87
N TRP A 120 -11.31 -4.68 -38.48
CA TRP A 120 -11.99 -3.66 -39.27
C TRP A 120 -11.30 -3.49 -40.62
N PHE A 121 -9.98 -3.38 -40.64
CA PHE A 121 -9.23 -3.29 -41.89
C PHE A 121 -9.40 -4.54 -42.77
N VAL A 122 -9.26 -5.74 -42.21
CA VAL A 122 -9.41 -7.00 -42.96
C VAL A 122 -10.80 -7.11 -43.59
N HIS A 123 -11.84 -6.66 -42.88
CA HIS A 123 -13.22 -6.70 -43.37
C HIS A 123 -13.51 -5.65 -44.45
N HIS A 124 -12.90 -4.46 -44.35
CA HIS A 124 -13.18 -3.33 -45.22
C HIS A 124 -12.16 -3.10 -46.34
N ALA A 125 -11.11 -3.92 -46.42
CA ALA A 125 -10.15 -3.94 -47.52
C ALA A 125 -10.83 -4.43 -48.82
N GLN A 126 -11.59 -3.55 -49.48
CA GLN A 126 -12.06 -3.77 -50.85
C GLN A 126 -10.89 -3.75 -51.84
N GLN A 127 -11.05 -4.39 -52.99
CA GLN A 127 -10.05 -4.32 -54.06
C GLN A 127 -10.29 -3.10 -54.98
N PRO A 128 -9.26 -2.31 -55.29
CA PRO A 128 -7.89 -2.39 -54.78
C PRO A 128 -7.77 -1.84 -53.34
N PRO A 129 -6.89 -2.41 -52.51
CA PRO A 129 -6.76 -2.01 -51.11
C PRO A 129 -6.33 -0.55 -51.01
N ASP A 130 -7.07 0.22 -50.23
CA ASP A 130 -6.66 1.56 -49.81
C ASP A 130 -5.48 1.43 -48.84
N LEU A 131 -4.27 1.47 -49.41
CA LEU A 131 -3.01 1.32 -48.67
C LEU A 131 -2.80 2.42 -47.63
N ASN A 132 -3.39 3.60 -47.84
CA ASN A 132 -3.28 4.68 -46.86
C ASN A 132 -4.07 4.30 -45.61
N ARG A 133 -5.34 3.91 -45.78
CA ARG A 133 -6.17 3.43 -44.65
C ARG A 133 -5.53 2.21 -43.96
N ALA A 134 -4.99 1.28 -44.73
CA ALA A 134 -4.25 0.13 -44.19
C ALA A 134 -3.09 0.55 -43.28
N GLY A 135 -2.29 1.53 -43.73
CA GLY A 135 -1.17 2.06 -42.99
C GLY A 135 -1.59 2.74 -41.69
N TRP A 136 -2.65 3.56 -41.73
CA TRP A 136 -3.18 4.22 -40.54
C TRP A 136 -3.70 3.22 -39.50
N CYS A 137 -4.55 2.28 -39.88
CA CYS A 137 -5.06 1.26 -38.95
C CYS A 137 -3.93 0.39 -38.37
N ALA A 138 -2.91 0.07 -39.18
CA ALA A 138 -1.76 -0.71 -38.70
C ALA A 138 -0.91 0.05 -37.68
N ILE A 139 -0.73 1.37 -37.85
CA ILE A 139 -0.03 2.22 -36.87
C ILE A 139 -0.83 2.29 -35.58
N GLU A 140 -2.14 2.54 -35.66
CA GLU A 140 -2.99 2.68 -34.48
C GLU A 140 -3.12 1.36 -33.70
N ALA A 141 -3.24 0.22 -34.41
CA ALA A 141 -3.22 -1.10 -33.78
C ALA A 141 -1.88 -1.38 -33.09
N MET A 142 -0.76 -0.92 -33.67
CA MET A 142 0.56 -1.06 -33.07
C MET A 142 0.69 -0.18 -31.82
N ASP A 143 0.17 1.05 -31.84
CA ASP A 143 0.16 1.93 -30.67
C ASP A 143 -0.68 1.34 -29.54
N ALA A 144 -1.88 0.81 -29.85
CA ALA A 144 -2.73 0.09 -28.90
C ALA A 144 -1.99 -1.10 -28.27
N LEU A 145 -1.32 -1.92 -29.09
CA LEU A 145 -0.58 -3.08 -28.64
C LEU A 145 0.62 -2.70 -27.76
N CYS A 146 1.42 -1.71 -28.16
CA CYS A 146 2.55 -1.22 -27.37
C CYS A 146 2.07 -0.65 -26.02
N TYR A 147 0.93 0.04 -26.01
CA TYR A 147 0.32 0.54 -24.78
C TYR A 147 -0.12 -0.61 -23.87
N ALA A 148 -0.79 -1.63 -24.41
CA ALA A 148 -1.18 -2.84 -23.69
C ALA A 148 0.04 -3.54 -23.06
N GLU A 149 1.11 -3.76 -23.83
CA GLU A 149 2.34 -4.39 -23.33
C GLU A 149 2.97 -3.57 -22.19
N ARG A 150 3.00 -2.25 -22.32
CA ARG A 150 3.51 -1.36 -21.27
C ARG A 150 2.69 -1.47 -19.99
N LEU A 151 1.36 -1.44 -20.09
CA LEU A 151 0.48 -1.60 -18.92
C LEU A 151 0.67 -2.96 -18.26
N GLN A 152 0.80 -4.02 -19.04
CA GLN A 152 1.05 -5.36 -18.52
C GLN A 152 2.38 -5.44 -17.76
N GLN A 153 3.44 -4.82 -18.29
CA GLN A 153 4.75 -4.75 -17.62
C GLN A 153 4.66 -3.97 -16.30
N VAL A 154 3.95 -2.83 -16.29
CA VAL A 154 3.75 -2.03 -15.07
C VAL A 154 2.96 -2.83 -14.03
N ALA A 155 1.90 -3.54 -14.42
CA ALA A 155 1.14 -4.39 -13.53
C ALA A 155 2.02 -5.49 -12.89
N GLY A 156 2.84 -6.16 -13.70
CA GLY A 156 3.78 -7.17 -13.21
C GLY A 156 4.81 -6.61 -12.21
N LEU A 157 5.32 -5.40 -12.45
CA LEU A 157 6.23 -4.71 -11.53
C LEU A 157 5.54 -4.33 -10.20
N LEU A 158 4.28 -3.89 -10.25
CA LEU A 158 3.51 -3.57 -9.06
C LEU A 158 3.25 -4.81 -8.19
N ASP A 159 2.95 -5.94 -8.81
CA ASP A 159 2.79 -7.22 -8.10
C ASP A 159 4.09 -7.67 -7.43
N GLU A 160 5.22 -7.54 -8.13
CA GLU A 160 6.55 -7.84 -7.58
C GLU A 160 6.86 -6.93 -6.38
N LEU A 161 6.63 -5.63 -6.51
CA LEU A 161 6.82 -4.67 -5.42
C LEU A 161 5.91 -4.97 -4.22
N SER A 162 4.66 -5.37 -4.45
CA SER A 162 3.72 -5.78 -3.41
C SER A 162 4.23 -7.03 -2.67
N SER A 163 4.74 -8.01 -3.40
CA SER A 163 5.35 -9.22 -2.85
C SER A 163 6.58 -8.89 -1.99
N GLU A 164 7.49 -8.04 -2.47
CA GLU A 164 8.67 -7.61 -1.72
C GLU A 164 8.31 -6.80 -0.47
N ARG A 165 7.30 -5.93 -0.55
CA ARG A 165 6.78 -5.20 0.61
C ARG A 165 6.29 -6.15 1.70
N ASN A 166 5.57 -7.21 1.32
CA ASN A 166 5.09 -8.21 2.27
C ASN A 166 6.25 -8.97 2.94
N LYS A 167 7.28 -9.36 2.17
CA LYS A 167 8.50 -9.99 2.72
C LYS A 167 9.20 -9.08 3.72
N LEU A 168 9.35 -7.79 3.41
CA LEU A 168 9.94 -6.81 4.31
C LEU A 168 9.13 -6.64 5.60
N SER A 169 7.80 -6.66 5.51
CA SER A 169 6.93 -6.60 6.69
C SER A 169 7.14 -7.79 7.62
N VAL A 170 7.26 -9.01 7.06
CA VAL A 170 7.55 -10.23 7.83
C VAL A 170 8.92 -10.12 8.50
N LEU A 171 9.96 -9.77 7.73
CA LEU A 171 11.33 -9.61 8.26
C LEU A 171 11.41 -8.55 9.37
N LYS A 172 10.66 -7.45 9.23
CA LYS A 172 10.56 -6.43 10.27
C LYS A 172 9.97 -7.00 11.57
N GLY A 173 8.91 -7.79 11.47
CA GLY A 173 8.30 -8.48 12.61
C GLY A 173 9.29 -9.43 13.31
N ASP A 174 10.07 -10.20 12.52
CA ASP A 174 11.08 -11.10 13.06
C ASP A 174 12.20 -10.34 13.79
N ILE A 175 12.65 -9.22 13.23
CA ILE A 175 13.66 -8.35 13.87
C ILE A 175 13.14 -7.77 15.18
N GLU A 176 11.90 -7.30 15.22
CA GLU A 176 11.27 -6.77 16.43
C GLU A 176 11.13 -7.85 17.50
N SER A 177 10.72 -9.06 17.12
CA SER A 177 10.63 -10.21 18.02
C SER A 177 12.01 -10.57 18.61
N ALA A 178 13.02 -10.74 17.76
CA ALA A 178 14.38 -11.07 18.19
C ALA A 178 15.01 -9.97 19.07
N SER A 179 14.71 -8.70 18.78
CA SER A 179 15.14 -7.56 19.61
C SER A 179 14.51 -7.62 21.00
N ASN A 180 13.20 -7.89 21.06
CA ASN A 180 12.47 -8.03 22.32
C ASN A 180 12.95 -9.22 23.15
N GLU A 181 13.25 -10.35 22.53
CA GLU A 181 13.84 -11.52 23.20
C GLU A 181 15.21 -11.18 23.80
N LYS A 182 16.09 -10.55 23.02
CA LYS A 182 17.40 -10.09 23.52
C LYS A 182 17.27 -9.08 24.67
N ALA A 183 16.26 -8.20 24.62
CA ALA A 183 16.00 -7.26 25.70
C ALA A 183 15.55 -7.99 26.98
N LYS A 184 14.63 -8.96 26.87
CA LYS A 184 14.19 -9.81 28.00
C LYS A 184 15.35 -10.60 28.59
N GLU A 185 16.20 -11.19 27.75
CA GLU A 185 17.37 -11.94 28.19
C GLU A 185 18.34 -11.04 28.98
N LYS A 186 18.63 -9.83 28.48
CA LYS A 186 19.47 -8.86 29.18
C LYS A 186 18.90 -8.47 30.54
N ILE A 187 17.60 -8.20 30.63
CA ILE A 187 16.92 -7.86 31.89
C ILE A 187 17.03 -9.04 32.88
N SER A 188 16.78 -10.26 32.40
CA SER A 188 16.87 -11.48 33.21
C SER A 188 18.30 -11.71 33.75
N LEU A 189 19.31 -11.55 32.91
CA LEU A 189 20.72 -11.65 33.31
C LEU A 189 21.12 -10.59 34.34
N GLN A 190 20.65 -9.35 34.18
CA GLN A 190 20.90 -8.28 35.16
C GLN A 190 20.22 -8.58 36.50
N ALA A 191 18.97 -9.07 36.48
CA ALA A 191 18.26 -9.48 37.68
C ALA A 191 18.97 -10.63 38.40
N ALA A 192 19.44 -11.65 37.67
CA ALA A 192 20.20 -12.77 38.22
C ALA A 192 21.52 -12.32 38.85
N LYS A 193 22.27 -11.42 38.19
CA LYS A 193 23.50 -10.84 38.74
C LYS A 193 23.23 -10.03 40.02
N ALA A 194 22.18 -9.21 40.02
CA ALA A 194 21.81 -8.42 41.19
C ALA A 194 21.38 -9.31 42.37
N ALA A 195 20.60 -10.37 42.10
CA ALA A 195 20.21 -11.34 43.12
C ALA A 195 21.42 -12.05 43.72
N ARG A 196 22.35 -12.53 42.87
CA ARG A 196 23.60 -13.16 43.32
C ARG A 196 24.42 -12.23 44.21
N LYS A 197 24.59 -10.96 43.79
CA LYS A 197 25.29 -9.96 44.60
C LYS A 197 24.65 -9.76 45.97
N ARG A 198 23.32 -9.66 46.06
CA ARG A 198 22.60 -9.55 47.34
C ARG A 198 22.78 -10.77 48.23
N HIS A 199 22.82 -11.97 47.65
CA HIS A 199 23.12 -13.20 48.38
C HIS A 199 24.54 -13.17 48.95
N GLU A 200 25.54 -12.82 48.13
CA GLU A 200 26.93 -12.68 48.56
C GLU A 200 27.08 -11.65 49.69
N GLU A 201 26.43 -10.49 49.57
CA GLU A 201 26.42 -9.45 50.63
C GLU A 201 25.75 -9.94 51.92
N THR A 202 24.63 -10.66 51.80
CA THR A 202 23.90 -11.22 52.95
C THR A 202 24.73 -12.30 53.66
N ASP A 203 25.40 -13.16 52.90
CA ASP A 203 26.24 -14.23 53.45
C ASP A 203 27.49 -13.65 54.12
N SER A 204 28.11 -12.61 53.55
CA SER A 204 29.22 -11.87 54.17
C SER A 204 28.80 -11.27 55.51
N MET A 205 27.67 -10.55 55.54
CA MET A 205 27.18 -9.91 56.76
C MET A 205 26.78 -10.95 57.83
N ARG A 206 26.22 -12.09 57.41
CA ARG A 206 25.97 -13.22 58.31
C ARG A 206 27.26 -13.75 58.92
N GLN A 207 28.33 -13.89 58.13
CA GLN A 207 29.61 -14.36 58.63
C GLN A 207 30.23 -13.37 59.62
N GLU A 208 30.22 -12.06 59.32
CA GLU A 208 30.71 -11.02 60.22
C GLU A 208 29.98 -11.02 61.58
N VAL A 209 28.65 -11.23 61.57
CA VAL A 209 27.86 -11.38 62.80
C VAL A 209 28.32 -12.60 63.61
N ILE A 210 28.56 -13.73 62.94
CA ILE A 210 29.04 -14.95 63.59
C ILE A 210 30.43 -14.74 64.20
N ASP A 211 31.35 -14.17 63.43
CA ASP A 211 32.74 -13.94 63.87
C ASP A 211 32.79 -12.97 65.07
N TYR A 212 32.01 -11.89 65.02
CA TYR A 212 31.90 -10.95 66.13
C TYR A 212 31.36 -11.63 67.38
N TRP A 213 30.30 -12.44 67.22
CA TRP A 213 29.70 -13.19 68.32
C TRP A 213 30.72 -14.13 68.97
N GLU A 214 31.47 -14.89 68.17
CA GLU A 214 32.50 -15.83 68.68
C GLU A 214 33.63 -15.12 69.44
N GLN A 215 34.02 -13.93 69.00
CA GLN A 215 35.12 -13.17 69.59
C GLN A 215 34.73 -12.38 70.85
N HIS A 216 33.52 -11.83 70.90
CA HIS A 216 33.16 -10.81 71.89
C HIS A 216 32.09 -11.26 72.89
N ILE A 217 31.34 -12.32 72.60
CA ILE A 217 30.18 -12.73 73.40
C ILE A 217 30.37 -14.16 73.91
N ASN A 218 30.05 -14.39 75.18
CA ASN A 218 30.19 -15.71 75.79
C ASN A 218 29.35 -16.78 75.02
N PRO A 219 29.97 -17.85 74.50
CA PRO A 219 29.28 -18.85 73.70
C PRO A 219 28.13 -19.58 74.42
N LYS A 220 28.15 -19.60 75.76
CA LYS A 220 27.15 -20.27 76.61
C LYS A 220 25.83 -19.51 76.73
N LEU A 221 25.77 -18.23 76.35
CA LEU A 221 24.54 -17.45 76.40
C LEU A 221 23.48 -17.99 75.43
N SER A 222 22.19 -17.77 75.70
CA SER A 222 21.15 -18.07 74.71
C SER A 222 21.31 -17.17 73.48
N ALA A 223 20.86 -17.62 72.30
CA ALA A 223 20.94 -16.81 71.08
C ALA A 223 20.26 -15.44 71.23
N GLU A 224 19.18 -15.38 72.01
CA GLU A 224 18.44 -14.16 72.32
C GLU A 224 19.26 -13.18 73.18
N LYS A 225 19.92 -13.67 74.24
CA LYS A 225 20.80 -12.83 75.06
C LYS A 225 22.06 -12.40 74.32
N ALA A 226 22.59 -13.26 73.45
CA ALA A 226 23.74 -12.94 72.61
C ALA A 226 23.41 -11.83 71.59
N ALA A 227 22.27 -11.94 70.90
CA ALA A 227 21.81 -10.91 69.97
C ALA A 227 21.53 -9.57 70.65
N LEU A 228 21.00 -9.59 71.88
CA LEU A 228 20.78 -8.37 72.68
C LEU A 228 22.10 -7.69 73.07
N GLY A 229 23.14 -8.48 73.35
CA GLY A 229 24.51 -7.98 73.60
C GLY A 229 25.20 -7.41 72.37
N MET A 230 24.65 -7.64 71.17
CA MET A 230 25.14 -7.10 69.89
C MET A 230 24.24 -6.00 69.33
N ALA A 231 23.28 -5.50 70.13
CA ALA A 231 22.35 -4.45 69.70
C ALA A 231 23.11 -3.20 69.24
N GLY A 232 22.88 -2.78 68.00
CA GLY A 232 23.53 -1.60 67.40
C GLY A 232 24.91 -1.84 66.78
N ALA A 233 25.50 -3.04 66.92
CA ALA A 233 26.79 -3.36 66.29
C ALA A 233 26.67 -3.63 64.78
N PHE A 234 25.49 -4.05 64.32
CA PHE A 234 25.20 -4.34 62.92
C PHE A 234 23.92 -3.63 62.48
N PRO A 235 23.78 -3.24 61.20
CA PRO A 235 22.57 -2.64 60.64
C PRO A 235 21.47 -3.70 60.39
N LEU A 236 21.35 -4.69 61.28
CA LEU A 236 20.40 -5.79 61.19
C LEU A 236 19.42 -5.75 62.35
N SER A 237 18.20 -6.24 62.11
CA SER A 237 17.23 -6.37 63.19
C SER A 237 17.72 -7.38 64.24
N HIS A 238 17.40 -7.14 65.51
CA HIS A 238 17.71 -8.05 66.61
C HIS A 238 17.26 -9.49 66.31
N ARG A 239 16.08 -9.65 65.68
CA ARG A 239 15.55 -10.95 65.26
C ARG A 239 16.48 -11.65 64.26
N THR A 240 16.97 -10.94 63.24
CA THR A 240 17.86 -11.50 62.22
C THR A 240 19.19 -11.96 62.82
N VAL A 241 19.79 -11.13 63.67
CA VAL A 241 21.05 -11.47 64.38
C VAL A 241 20.86 -12.71 65.25
N ARG A 242 19.75 -12.77 66.01
CA ARG A 242 19.40 -13.94 66.83
C ARG A 242 19.26 -15.20 65.97
N ASP A 243 18.58 -15.11 64.84
CA ASP A 243 18.32 -16.26 63.97
C ASP A 243 19.63 -16.78 63.33
N TYR A 244 20.56 -15.89 62.93
CA TYR A 244 21.90 -16.29 62.47
C TYR A 244 22.71 -17.02 63.55
N ILE A 245 22.76 -16.47 64.77
CA ILE A 245 23.46 -17.09 65.90
C ILE A 245 22.81 -18.45 66.24
N ALA A 246 21.47 -18.52 66.27
CA ALA A 246 20.76 -19.77 66.56
C ALA A 246 21.06 -20.86 65.52
N ALA A 247 21.09 -20.50 64.23
CA ALA A 247 21.44 -21.42 63.15
C ALA A 247 22.88 -21.93 63.29
N HIS A 248 23.84 -21.05 63.61
CA HIS A 248 25.25 -21.43 63.80
C HIS A 248 25.49 -22.26 65.06
N LYS A 249 24.78 -21.99 66.16
CA LYS A 249 24.80 -22.87 67.34
C LYS A 249 24.29 -24.27 67.03
N LYS A 250 23.33 -24.40 66.10
CA LYS A 250 22.79 -25.69 65.69
C LYS A 250 23.84 -26.49 64.89
N THR A 251 24.63 -25.85 64.03
CA THR A 251 25.72 -26.52 63.30
C THR A 251 26.86 -26.96 64.21
N LEU A 252 27.20 -26.16 65.23
CA LEU A 252 28.21 -26.51 66.24
C LEU A 252 27.81 -27.69 67.15
N LYS A 253 26.50 -27.92 67.36
CA LYS A 253 25.98 -29.04 68.17
C LYS A 253 25.90 -30.39 67.44
N VAL A 254 26.08 -30.38 66.11
CA VAL A 254 26.04 -31.58 65.26
C VAL A 254 27.46 -32.12 64.99
N ARG A 255 28.51 -31.44 65.49
CA ARG A 255 29.89 -31.94 65.57
C ARG A 255 30.18 -32.43 66.98
#